data_AF-A0A6J7XWN6-F1
#
_entry.id   AF-A0A6J7XWN6-F1
#
_cell.length_a   1.000
_cell.length_b   1.000
_cell.length_c   1.000
_cell.angle_alpha   90.00
_cell.angle_beta   90.00
_cell.angle_gamma   90.00
#
_symmetry.space_group_name_H-M   'P 1'
#
loop_
_entity.id
_entity.type
_entity.pdbx_description
1 polymer ?
#
loop_
_entity_poly.entity_id
_entity_poly.type
_entity_poly.pdbx_seq_one_letter_code
_entity_poly.pdbx_strand_id
1 'polypeptide(L)'
;MGFLDKAKQVAAVAKAASAQPAGRDITLVFGPSLMAGYHDIVANKGKINSVSINFPPALMNEISDAINSHQASTHVAYADDMQFLDVVGESFYKENLNDLHKEYKDGWMYGFLMPEPLNPHDQNAVSVLVIADDEDGKLGAVQVGYLGREQAKKTQAKIIKHLEGGLVIPVLLKITGGEVGKENLGVMARAKHSKIKF
;
A
#
# COMPACT_ATOMS: atom_id res chain seq x y z
N MET A 1 4.40 -52.71 28.12
CA MET A 1 4.45 -51.70 27.05
C MET A 1 4.55 -50.30 27.67
N GLY A 2 5.75 -49.77 27.96
CA GLY A 2 5.81 -48.54 28.79
C GLY A 2 7.02 -47.61 28.64
N PHE A 3 8.01 -47.94 27.81
CA PHE A 3 9.19 -47.08 27.59
C PHE A 3 9.26 -46.51 26.16
N LEU A 4 8.78 -47.26 25.16
CA LEU A 4 8.69 -46.78 23.76
C LEU A 4 7.60 -45.70 23.56
N ASP A 5 6.54 -45.72 24.38
CA ASP A 5 5.49 -44.69 24.34
C ASP A 5 5.95 -43.35 24.92
N LYS A 6 6.76 -43.38 25.99
CA LYS A 6 7.32 -42.15 26.57
C LYS A 6 8.31 -41.49 25.61
N ALA A 7 9.16 -42.26 24.92
CA ALA A 7 10.08 -41.70 23.93
C ALA A 7 9.34 -41.06 22.74
N LYS A 8 8.24 -41.66 22.27
CA LYS A 8 7.38 -41.07 21.22
C LYS A 8 6.61 -39.85 21.71
N GLN A 9 6.16 -39.82 22.96
CA GLN A 9 5.52 -38.63 23.55
C GLN A 9 6.52 -37.49 23.73
N VAL A 10 7.74 -37.76 24.20
CA VAL A 10 8.77 -36.72 24.36
C VAL A 10 9.22 -36.19 23.00
N ALA A 11 9.33 -37.05 21.98
CA ALA A 11 9.59 -36.63 20.60
C ALA A 11 8.41 -35.86 19.98
N ALA A 12 7.16 -36.20 20.29
CA ALA A 12 5.97 -35.47 19.83
C ALA A 12 5.83 -34.10 20.51
N VAL A 13 6.18 -33.99 21.79
CA VAL A 13 6.21 -32.72 22.54
C VAL A 13 7.38 -31.84 22.07
N ALA A 14 8.55 -32.42 21.76
CA ALA A 14 9.65 -31.69 21.13
C ALA A 14 9.34 -31.29 19.67
N LYS A 15 8.51 -32.06 18.95
CA LYS A 15 8.01 -31.72 17.60
C LYS A 15 6.91 -30.65 17.64
N ALA A 16 6.12 -30.60 18.71
CA ALA A 16 5.18 -29.51 18.98
C ALA A 16 5.88 -28.22 19.45
N ALA A 17 7.02 -28.34 20.15
CA ALA A 17 7.89 -27.20 20.50
C ALA A 17 8.80 -26.74 19.35
N SER A 18 8.87 -27.50 18.25
CA SER A 18 9.50 -27.10 16.98
C SER A 18 8.46 -26.85 15.87
N ALA A 19 7.18 -26.71 16.23
CA ALA A 19 6.23 -26.05 15.35
C ALA A 19 6.75 -24.62 15.11
N GLN A 20 6.99 -24.29 13.84
CA GLN A 20 7.36 -22.95 13.38
C GLN A 20 6.55 -21.89 14.15
N PRO A 21 7.16 -20.75 14.53
CA PRO A 21 6.42 -19.68 15.18
C PRO A 21 5.25 -19.30 14.27
N ALA A 22 4.02 -19.52 14.75
CA ALA A 22 2.81 -19.09 14.06
C ALA A 22 2.96 -17.60 13.77
N GLY A 23 3.03 -17.21 12.50
CA GLY A 23 3.29 -15.83 12.14
C GLY A 23 2.20 -14.91 12.68
N ARG A 24 2.58 -13.65 12.95
CA ARG A 24 1.71 -12.63 13.54
C ARG A 24 1.06 -11.81 12.43
N ASP A 25 -0.23 -11.49 12.56
CA ASP A 25 -0.89 -10.48 11.76
C ASP A 25 -0.75 -9.12 12.45
N ILE A 26 -0.45 -8.07 11.69
CA ILE A 26 -0.21 -6.72 12.22
C ILE A 26 -1.15 -5.73 11.53
N THR A 27 -1.93 -5.00 12.30
CA THR A 27 -2.68 -3.83 11.82
C THR A 27 -1.95 -2.57 12.24
N LEU A 28 -1.48 -1.80 11.27
CA LEU A 28 -0.91 -0.48 11.45
C LEU A 28 -2.03 0.55 11.36
N VAL A 29 -1.98 1.59 12.19
CA VAL A 29 -2.84 2.76 12.01
C VAL A 29 -1.97 3.87 11.46
N PHE A 30 -2.41 4.53 10.40
CA PHE A 30 -1.70 5.70 9.88
C PHE A 30 -1.57 6.77 10.98
N GLY A 31 -0.35 7.20 11.26
CA GLY A 31 -0.04 8.12 12.36
C GLY A 31 1.19 7.66 13.17
N PRO A 32 1.30 8.04 14.46
CA PRO A 32 2.49 7.81 15.27
C PRO A 32 2.93 6.35 15.40
N SER A 33 1.99 5.40 15.30
CA SER A 33 2.26 3.97 15.41
C SER A 33 2.67 3.30 14.10
N LEU A 34 2.47 3.96 12.94
CA LEU A 34 2.79 3.42 11.63
C LEU A 34 4.26 3.01 11.55
N MET A 35 5.16 3.88 12.01
CA MET A 35 6.61 3.63 11.96
C MET A 35 7.10 2.62 12.99
N ALA A 36 6.58 2.68 14.22
CA ALA A 36 6.87 1.65 15.22
C ALA A 36 6.47 0.26 14.69
N GLY A 37 5.33 0.20 14.01
CA GLY A 37 4.88 -1.01 13.33
C GLY A 37 5.76 -1.38 12.14
N TYR A 38 6.16 -0.46 11.26
CA TYR A 38 7.12 -0.74 10.18
C TYR A 38 8.45 -1.26 10.70
N HIS A 39 8.96 -0.74 11.82
CA HIS A 39 10.18 -1.25 12.43
C HIS A 39 9.99 -2.64 13.05
N ASP A 40 8.88 -2.89 13.76
CA ASP A 40 8.51 -4.23 14.26
C ASP A 40 8.43 -5.23 13.09
N ILE A 41 7.87 -4.75 11.99
CA ILE A 41 7.69 -5.48 10.75
C ILE A 41 9.03 -5.88 10.12
N VAL A 42 9.95 -4.92 9.93
CA VAL A 42 11.27 -5.19 9.36
C VAL A 42 12.08 -6.11 10.28
N ALA A 43 12.02 -5.88 11.61
CA ALA A 43 12.71 -6.70 12.59
C ALA A 43 12.20 -8.16 12.65
N ASN A 44 10.93 -8.39 12.27
CA ASN A 44 10.26 -9.69 12.36
C ASN A 44 9.77 -10.22 11.01
N LYS A 45 10.39 -9.81 9.89
CA LYS A 45 9.97 -10.14 8.51
C LYS A 45 9.69 -11.64 8.22
N GLY A 46 10.35 -12.56 8.93
CA GLY A 46 10.12 -14.02 8.80
C GLY A 46 9.07 -14.62 9.74
N LYS A 47 8.41 -13.78 10.55
CA LYS A 47 7.42 -14.16 11.58
C LYS A 47 6.11 -13.41 11.43
N ILE A 48 5.90 -12.70 10.32
CA ILE A 48 4.69 -11.91 10.07
C ILE A 48 3.99 -12.52 8.87
N ASN A 49 2.72 -12.86 9.06
CA ASN A 49 1.90 -13.47 8.02
C ASN A 49 1.27 -12.40 7.12
N SER A 50 0.73 -11.34 7.73
CA SER A 50 0.09 -10.25 7.00
C SER A 50 0.27 -8.90 7.70
N VAL A 51 0.22 -7.84 6.91
CA VAL A 51 0.17 -6.45 7.38
C VAL A 51 -1.04 -5.78 6.75
N SER A 52 -1.89 -5.20 7.58
CA SER A 52 -2.99 -4.33 7.16
C SER A 52 -2.69 -2.90 7.62
N ILE A 53 -3.03 -1.90 6.82
CA ILE A 53 -2.92 -0.49 7.22
C ILE A 53 -4.34 0.07 7.29
N ASN A 54 -4.73 0.49 8.48
CA ASN A 54 -5.97 1.19 8.74
C ASN A 54 -5.75 2.69 8.61
N PHE A 55 -6.55 3.33 7.78
CA PHE A 55 -6.55 4.77 7.59
C PHE A 55 -7.78 5.35 8.30
N PRO A 56 -7.60 6.23 9.29
CA PRO A 56 -8.73 6.88 9.94
C PRO A 56 -9.59 7.64 8.91
N PRO A 57 -10.94 7.59 8.98
CA PRO A 57 -11.78 8.30 8.02
C PRO A 57 -11.48 9.81 7.91
N ALA A 58 -11.12 10.45 9.02
CA ALA A 58 -10.71 11.85 9.03
C ALA A 58 -9.48 12.14 8.15
N LEU A 59 -8.52 11.21 8.11
CA LEU A 59 -7.35 11.32 7.24
C LEU A 59 -7.74 11.13 5.78
N MET A 60 -8.61 10.17 5.45
CA MET A 60 -9.04 9.98 4.06
C MET A 60 -9.78 11.20 3.52
N ASN A 61 -10.65 11.80 4.35
CA ASN A 61 -11.30 13.07 4.03
C ASN A 61 -10.28 14.20 3.84
N GLU A 62 -9.29 14.33 4.74
CA GLU A 62 -8.24 15.34 4.61
C GLU A 62 -7.43 15.16 3.31
N ILE A 63 -7.08 13.92 2.93
CA ILE A 63 -6.36 13.65 1.68
C ILE A 63 -7.22 14.02 0.47
N SER A 64 -8.50 13.62 0.48
CA SER A 64 -9.46 13.98 -0.57
C SER A 64 -9.57 15.51 -0.72
N ASP A 65 -9.80 16.22 0.40
CA ASP A 65 -9.97 17.67 0.43
C ASP A 65 -8.69 18.39 -0.02
N ALA A 66 -7.52 17.97 0.45
CA ALA A 66 -6.23 18.54 0.07
C ALA A 66 -5.98 18.43 -1.43
N ILE A 67 -6.27 17.25 -2.02
CA ILE A 67 -6.06 17.02 -3.44
C ILE A 67 -7.09 17.80 -4.28
N ASN A 68 -8.36 17.82 -3.87
CA ASN A 68 -9.45 18.54 -4.55
C ASN A 68 -9.31 20.07 -4.47
N SER A 69 -8.83 20.58 -3.34
CA SER A 69 -8.56 22.02 -3.15
C SER A 69 -7.20 22.46 -3.70
N HIS A 70 -6.39 21.51 -4.16
CA HIS A 70 -5.03 21.73 -4.66
C HIS A 70 -4.11 22.37 -3.61
N GLN A 71 -4.24 21.96 -2.35
CA GLN A 71 -3.52 22.54 -1.22
C GLN A 71 -2.87 21.48 -0.34
N ALA A 72 -1.73 21.82 0.26
CA ALA A 72 -1.12 20.98 1.27
C ALA A 72 -1.92 21.04 2.57
N SER A 73 -1.83 19.99 3.37
CA SER A 73 -2.48 19.91 4.68
C SER A 73 -1.48 19.42 5.73
N THR A 74 -1.97 19.16 6.95
CA THR A 74 -1.17 18.60 8.04
C THR A 74 -0.51 17.27 7.64
N HIS A 75 -1.24 16.43 6.90
CA HIS A 75 -0.81 15.09 6.52
C HIS A 75 -0.58 14.90 5.02
N VAL A 76 -0.73 15.94 4.19
CA VAL A 76 -0.64 15.84 2.73
C VAL A 76 0.41 16.80 2.17
N ALA A 77 1.46 16.25 1.56
CA ALA A 77 2.53 17.03 0.95
C ALA A 77 2.20 17.48 -0.49
N TYR A 78 1.09 18.21 -0.68
CA TYR A 78 0.69 18.66 -2.01
C TYR A 78 1.64 19.75 -2.56
N ALA A 79 1.98 19.64 -3.83
CA ALA A 79 2.65 20.68 -4.60
C ALA A 79 2.08 20.76 -6.02
N ASP A 80 2.19 21.92 -6.67
CA ASP A 80 1.68 22.12 -8.03
C ASP A 80 2.43 21.29 -9.07
N ASP A 81 3.72 21.03 -8.84
CA ASP A 81 4.57 20.16 -9.65
C ASP A 81 3.91 18.79 -9.88
N MET A 82 3.72 18.45 -11.15
CA MET A 82 3.23 17.15 -11.58
C MET A 82 4.38 16.31 -12.13
N GLN A 83 4.61 15.15 -11.53
CA GLN A 83 5.64 14.21 -11.98
C GLN A 83 4.98 12.90 -12.39
N PHE A 84 5.32 12.40 -13.58
CA PHE A 84 4.78 11.14 -14.08
C PHE A 84 5.20 9.96 -13.20
N LEU A 85 4.26 9.07 -12.94
CA LEU A 85 4.50 7.79 -12.28
C LEU A 85 4.31 6.68 -13.32
N ASP A 86 5.36 5.90 -13.50
CA ASP A 86 5.29 4.63 -14.20
C ASP A 86 4.55 3.64 -13.29
N VAL A 87 3.30 3.34 -13.64
CA VAL A 87 2.49 2.36 -12.89
C VAL A 87 2.64 1.03 -13.60
N VAL A 88 2.96 -0.01 -12.82
CA VAL A 88 3.15 -1.37 -13.30
C VAL A 88 2.37 -2.36 -12.45
N GLY A 89 2.06 -3.52 -13.03
CA GLY A 89 1.37 -4.60 -12.33
C GLY A 89 -0.15 -4.43 -12.26
N GLU A 90 -0.71 -3.51 -13.03
CA GLU A 90 -2.16 -3.26 -13.15
C GLU A 90 -2.94 -4.53 -13.52
N SER A 91 -2.30 -5.45 -14.25
CA SER A 91 -2.88 -6.75 -14.61
C SER A 91 -3.24 -7.64 -13.42
N PHE A 92 -2.64 -7.41 -12.24
CA PHE A 92 -2.97 -8.12 -11.00
C PHE A 92 -4.16 -7.51 -10.27
N TYR A 93 -4.60 -6.31 -10.66
CA TYR A 93 -5.64 -5.53 -10.01
C TYR A 93 -6.82 -5.23 -10.95
N LYS A 94 -7.10 -6.13 -11.91
CA LYS A 94 -8.13 -5.91 -12.94
C LYS A 94 -9.53 -5.70 -12.37
N GLU A 95 -9.90 -6.41 -11.32
CA GLU A 95 -11.22 -6.26 -10.68
C GLU A 95 -11.36 -4.85 -10.09
N ASN A 96 -10.40 -4.44 -9.25
CA ASN A 96 -10.31 -3.09 -8.71
C ASN A 96 -10.38 -2.02 -9.81
N LEU A 97 -9.62 -2.19 -10.89
CA LEU A 97 -9.60 -1.25 -12.01
C LEU A 97 -10.94 -1.20 -12.75
N ASN A 98 -11.60 -2.34 -12.94
CA ASN A 98 -12.93 -2.37 -13.57
C ASN A 98 -13.97 -1.65 -12.72
N ASP A 99 -13.96 -1.86 -11.41
CA ASP A 99 -14.95 -1.25 -10.52
C ASP A 99 -14.74 0.25 -10.40
N LEU A 100 -13.49 0.69 -10.21
CA LEU A 100 -13.13 2.11 -10.28
C LEU A 100 -13.46 2.73 -11.64
N HIS A 101 -13.26 2.00 -12.75
CA HIS A 101 -13.62 2.50 -14.07
C HIS A 101 -15.13 2.63 -14.27
N LYS A 102 -15.96 1.75 -13.70
CA LYS A 102 -17.43 1.91 -13.76
C LYS A 102 -17.89 3.13 -12.97
N GLU A 103 -17.30 3.33 -11.79
CA GLU A 103 -17.67 4.39 -10.85
C GLU A 103 -17.20 5.76 -11.33
N TYR A 104 -15.91 5.90 -11.64
CA TYR A 104 -15.28 7.17 -12.00
C TYR A 104 -15.22 7.40 -13.51
N LYS A 105 -15.48 6.38 -14.34
CA LYS A 105 -15.42 6.43 -15.81
C LYS A 105 -14.07 6.97 -16.29
N ASP A 106 -14.13 8.18 -16.83
CA ASP A 106 -13.04 8.96 -17.41
C ASP A 106 -12.55 10.08 -16.48
N GLY A 107 -13.05 10.12 -15.25
CA GLY A 107 -12.72 11.10 -14.23
C GLY A 107 -11.29 10.95 -13.70
N TRP A 108 -10.78 12.05 -13.17
CA TRP A 108 -9.59 12.01 -12.33
C TRP A 108 -9.98 11.52 -10.94
N MET A 109 -9.15 10.64 -10.40
CA MET A 109 -9.21 10.13 -9.04
C MET A 109 -7.99 10.61 -8.26
N TYR A 110 -8.12 10.54 -6.94
CA TYR A 110 -7.10 10.95 -6.00
C TYR A 110 -6.68 9.78 -5.13
N GLY A 111 -5.44 9.83 -4.66
CA GLY A 111 -4.82 8.71 -3.99
C GLY A 111 -3.47 9.09 -3.40
N PHE A 112 -2.69 8.08 -3.01
CA PHE A 112 -1.38 8.28 -2.43
C PHE A 112 -0.46 7.08 -2.62
N LEU A 113 0.83 7.29 -2.35
CA LEU A 113 1.85 6.25 -2.42
C LEU A 113 2.08 5.59 -1.06
N MET A 114 2.21 4.26 -1.05
CA MET A 114 2.47 3.48 0.16
C MET A 114 3.64 2.49 -0.02
N PRO A 115 4.75 2.63 0.73
CA PRO A 115 5.85 1.68 0.70
C PRO A 115 5.49 0.29 1.25
N GLU A 116 5.97 -0.76 0.59
CA GLU A 116 5.82 -2.17 1.00
C GLU A 116 7.19 -2.85 1.22
N PRO A 117 7.92 -2.55 2.31
CA PRO A 117 9.23 -3.14 2.59
C PRO A 117 9.19 -4.66 2.86
N LEU A 118 8.00 -5.20 3.10
CA LEU A 118 7.76 -6.64 3.25
C LEU A 118 7.40 -7.34 1.95
N ASN A 119 7.24 -6.63 0.85
CA ASN A 119 6.90 -7.26 -0.41
C ASN A 119 7.94 -8.37 -0.72
N PRO A 120 7.49 -9.62 -0.97
CA PRO A 120 8.40 -10.76 -1.11
C PRO A 120 9.21 -10.71 -2.41
N HIS A 121 8.78 -9.89 -3.38
CA HIS A 121 9.38 -9.80 -4.71
C HIS A 121 10.31 -8.60 -4.86
N ASP A 122 9.99 -7.47 -4.21
CA ASP A 122 10.78 -6.25 -4.30
C ASP A 122 10.75 -5.48 -2.98
N GLN A 123 11.89 -5.42 -2.29
CA GLN A 123 12.00 -4.70 -1.02
C GLN A 123 11.78 -3.18 -1.16
N ASN A 124 11.94 -2.65 -2.38
CA ASN A 124 11.70 -1.24 -2.69
C ASN A 124 10.27 -0.96 -3.15
N ALA A 125 9.38 -1.96 -3.16
CA ALA A 125 8.02 -1.81 -3.67
C ALA A 125 7.30 -0.61 -3.03
N VAL A 126 6.56 0.11 -3.88
CA VAL A 126 5.68 1.21 -3.50
C VAL A 126 4.37 1.03 -4.24
N SER A 127 3.30 0.86 -3.49
CA SER A 127 1.94 0.68 -3.99
C SER A 127 1.33 2.02 -4.36
N VAL A 128 0.57 2.02 -5.45
CA VAL A 128 -0.25 3.15 -5.89
C VAL A 128 -1.68 2.85 -5.44
N LEU A 129 -2.18 3.67 -4.51
CA LEU A 129 -3.49 3.51 -3.88
C LEU A 129 -4.43 4.63 -4.36
N VAL A 130 -5.68 4.28 -4.63
CA VAL A 130 -6.80 5.18 -4.93
C VAL A 130 -7.67 5.29 -3.69
N ILE A 131 -8.14 6.49 -3.37
CA ILE A 131 -9.18 6.67 -2.36
C ILE A 131 -10.53 6.54 -3.07
N ALA A 132 -11.34 5.60 -2.61
CA ALA A 132 -12.69 5.32 -3.13
C ALA A 132 -13.58 4.82 -2.00
N ASP A 133 -14.89 4.88 -2.18
CA ASP A 133 -15.85 4.33 -1.22
C ASP A 133 -15.73 2.80 -1.15
N ASP A 134 -15.77 2.26 0.06
CA ASP A 134 -15.93 0.82 0.31
C ASP A 134 -17.41 0.40 0.18
N GLU A 135 -17.69 -0.90 0.36
CA GLU A 135 -19.05 -1.44 0.27
C GLU A 135 -20.03 -0.82 1.28
N ASP A 136 -19.53 -0.22 2.37
CA ASP A 136 -20.32 0.47 3.39
C ASP A 136 -20.46 2.00 3.11
N GLY A 137 -19.90 2.50 2.00
CA GLY A 137 -19.89 3.93 1.66
C GLY A 137 -18.91 4.76 2.50
N LYS A 138 -17.84 4.14 3.02
CA LYS A 138 -16.76 4.83 3.73
C LYS A 138 -15.53 4.90 2.83
N LEU A 139 -14.79 6.02 2.90
CA LEU A 139 -13.54 6.14 2.16
C LEU A 139 -12.51 5.09 2.60
N GLY A 140 -12.15 4.22 1.68
CA GLY A 140 -11.08 3.24 1.78
C GLY A 140 -9.91 3.55 0.83
N ALA A 141 -8.92 2.64 0.80
CA ALA A 141 -7.81 2.70 -0.14
C ALA A 141 -7.76 1.43 -0.98
N VAL A 142 -7.87 1.58 -2.30
CA VAL A 142 -7.87 0.51 -3.27
C VAL A 142 -6.54 0.52 -4.03
N GLN A 143 -5.82 -0.60 -4.02
CA GLN A 143 -4.58 -0.71 -4.79
C GLN A 143 -4.88 -0.93 -6.27
N VAL A 144 -4.19 -0.17 -7.12
CA VAL A 144 -4.32 -0.24 -8.59
C VAL A 144 -3.04 -0.66 -9.30
N GLY A 145 -1.93 -0.74 -8.58
CA GLY A 145 -0.64 -1.18 -9.10
C GLY A 145 0.51 -0.81 -8.18
N TYR A 146 1.71 -0.85 -8.75
CA TYR A 146 2.96 -0.46 -8.11
C TYR A 146 3.67 0.61 -8.92
N LEU A 147 4.50 1.38 -8.24
CA LEU A 147 5.48 2.24 -8.89
C LEU A 147 6.53 1.38 -9.60
N GLY A 148 6.91 1.76 -10.82
CA GLY A 148 7.94 1.10 -11.61
C GLY A 148 9.24 0.95 -10.80
N ARG A 149 9.89 -0.21 -10.93
CA ARG A 149 11.01 -0.63 -10.06
C ARG A 149 12.12 0.41 -9.93
N GLU A 150 12.49 1.07 -11.02
CA GLU A 150 13.54 2.10 -11.02
C GLU A 150 13.12 3.35 -10.24
N GLN A 151 11.89 3.82 -10.43
CA GLN A 151 11.35 4.94 -9.66
C GLN A 151 11.26 4.56 -8.18
N ALA A 152 10.71 3.38 -7.87
CA ALA A 152 10.55 2.88 -6.52
C ALA A 152 11.90 2.80 -5.78
N LYS A 153 12.92 2.20 -6.39
CA LYS A 153 14.29 2.12 -5.83
C LYS A 153 14.89 3.50 -5.52
N LYS A 154 14.61 4.51 -6.36
CA LYS A 154 15.11 5.88 -6.20
C LYS A 154 14.35 6.67 -5.12
N THR A 155 13.05 6.42 -4.95
CA THR A 155 12.17 7.28 -4.15
C THR A 155 11.69 6.66 -2.84
N GLN A 156 11.66 5.34 -2.68
CA GLN A 156 11.03 4.66 -1.54
C GLN A 156 11.52 5.20 -0.19
N ALA A 157 12.83 5.27 0.03
CA ALA A 157 13.39 5.78 1.30
C ALA A 157 12.93 7.22 1.62
N LYS A 158 12.76 8.06 0.58
CA LYS A 158 12.26 9.43 0.76
C LYS A 158 10.76 9.45 1.06
N ILE A 159 9.99 8.54 0.46
CA ILE A 159 8.55 8.37 0.74
C ILE A 159 8.37 7.92 2.19
N ILE A 160 9.14 6.92 2.65
CA ILE A 160 9.14 6.48 4.06
C ILE A 160 9.43 7.66 4.99
N LYS A 161 10.44 8.48 4.68
CA LYS A 161 10.75 9.67 5.48
C LYS A 161 9.62 10.71 5.54
N HIS A 162 8.80 10.83 4.49
CA HIS A 162 7.63 11.71 4.55
C HIS A 162 6.56 11.10 5.45
N LEU A 163 6.32 9.80 5.33
CA LEU A 163 5.39 9.07 6.19
C LEU A 163 5.79 9.11 7.67
N GLU A 164 7.10 9.04 7.97
CA GLU A 164 7.66 9.25 9.32
C GLU A 164 7.29 10.63 9.88
N GLY A 165 7.24 11.64 9.02
CA GLY A 165 6.78 12.98 9.37
C GLY A 165 5.26 13.15 9.37
N GLY A 166 4.49 12.07 9.19
CA GLY A 166 3.03 12.08 9.09
C GLY A 166 2.49 12.52 7.72
N LEU A 167 3.35 12.64 6.70
CA LEU A 167 2.97 13.14 5.38
C LEU A 167 2.82 12.02 4.35
N VAL A 168 1.68 11.96 3.66
CA VAL A 168 1.52 11.18 2.44
C VAL A 168 2.00 11.94 1.21
N ILE A 169 2.39 11.20 0.18
CA ILE A 169 2.64 11.73 -1.16
C ILE A 169 1.36 11.62 -1.98
N PRO A 170 0.68 12.74 -2.30
CA PRO A 170 -0.57 12.70 -3.06
C PRO A 170 -0.34 12.32 -4.51
N VAL A 171 -1.27 11.54 -5.05
CA VAL A 171 -1.29 11.09 -6.45
C VAL A 171 -2.62 11.48 -7.08
N LEU A 172 -2.54 12.02 -8.29
CA LEU A 172 -3.66 12.15 -9.21
C LEU A 172 -3.55 11.08 -10.27
N LEU A 173 -4.62 10.35 -10.53
CA LEU A 173 -4.63 9.27 -11.50
C LEU A 173 -5.93 9.18 -12.28
N LYS A 174 -5.85 8.57 -13.46
CA LYS A 174 -6.98 8.29 -14.32
C LYS A 174 -6.80 6.89 -14.91
N ILE A 175 -7.89 6.12 -14.97
CA ILE A 175 -7.90 4.84 -15.69
C ILE A 175 -7.99 5.12 -17.19
N THR A 176 -7.23 4.36 -17.97
CA THR A 176 -7.12 4.50 -19.42
C THR A 176 -7.28 3.13 -20.08
N GLY A 177 -7.68 3.10 -21.35
CA GLY A 177 -7.97 1.84 -22.06
C GLY A 177 -9.41 1.36 -21.83
N GLY A 178 -9.68 0.08 -22.07
CA GLY A 178 -11.04 -0.49 -22.02
C GLY A 178 -11.88 -0.20 -23.27
N GLU A 179 -11.26 0.29 -24.34
CA GLU A 179 -11.90 0.61 -25.61
C GLU A 179 -11.61 -0.48 -26.67
N VAL A 180 -12.43 -0.51 -27.73
CA VAL A 180 -12.20 -1.40 -28.89
C VAL A 180 -10.80 -1.15 -29.46
N GLY A 181 -9.89 -2.13 -29.32
CA GLY A 181 -8.48 -2.03 -29.73
C GLY A 181 -7.48 -1.81 -28.59
N LYS A 182 -7.94 -1.49 -27.38
CA LYS A 182 -7.14 -1.46 -26.13
C LYS A 182 -7.95 -2.11 -24.99
N GLU A 183 -8.14 -3.42 -25.09
CA GLU A 183 -9.01 -4.17 -24.16
C GLU A 183 -8.54 -4.15 -22.71
N ASN A 184 -7.25 -3.91 -22.46
CA ASN A 184 -6.71 -3.86 -21.11
C ASN A 184 -6.81 -2.44 -20.52
N LEU A 185 -7.31 -2.36 -19.29
CA LEU A 185 -7.23 -1.16 -18.47
C LEU A 185 -5.79 -0.95 -17.98
N GLY A 186 -5.36 0.31 -18.00
CA GLY A 186 -4.09 0.77 -17.43
C GLY A 186 -4.29 2.06 -16.64
N VAL A 187 -3.25 2.49 -15.94
CA VAL A 187 -3.32 3.67 -15.05
C VAL A 187 -2.36 4.75 -15.52
N MET A 188 -2.88 5.95 -15.77
CA MET A 188 -2.06 7.16 -15.90
C MET A 188 -2.03 7.85 -14.53
N ALA A 189 -0.86 7.94 -13.90
CA ALA A 189 -0.71 8.56 -12.59
C ALA A 189 0.36 9.65 -12.54
N ARG A 190 0.15 10.62 -11.64
CA ARG A 190 1.04 11.76 -11.39
C ARG A 190 1.15 12.03 -9.90
N ALA A 191 2.38 12.08 -9.39
CA ALA A 191 2.63 12.58 -8.04
C ALA A 191 2.59 14.11 -8.01
N LYS A 192 1.92 14.66 -7.00
CA LYS A 192 1.79 16.11 -6.74
C LYS A 192 2.74 16.53 -5.64
N HIS A 193 4.04 16.45 -5.92
CA HIS A 193 5.10 16.65 -4.94
C HIS A 193 6.35 17.24 -5.58
N SER A 194 7.02 18.18 -4.91
CA SER A 194 8.18 18.90 -5.47
C SER A 194 9.55 18.37 -5.00
N LYS A 195 9.63 17.84 -3.77
CA LYS A 195 10.92 17.46 -3.13
C LYS A 195 11.42 16.06 -3.48
N ILE A 196 10.53 15.16 -3.91
CA ILE A 196 10.88 13.82 -4.38
C ILE A 196 10.84 13.87 -5.90
N LYS A 197 11.94 13.49 -6.54
CA LYS A 197 12.02 13.38 -7.99
C LYS A 197 11.82 11.93 -8.40
N PHE A 198 10.68 11.67 -9.02
CA PHE A 198 10.32 10.36 -9.57
C PHE A 198 11.10 10.09 -10.85
#